data_AF-A0AAD3HC84-F1
#
_entry.id   AF-A0AAD3HC84-F1
#
_cell.length_a   1.000
_cell.length_b   1.000
_cell.length_c   1.000
_cell.angle_alpha   90.00
_cell.angle_beta   90.00
_cell.angle_gamma   90.00
#
_symmetry.space_group_name_H-M   'P 1'
#
loop_
_entity.id
_entity.type
_entity.pdbx_description
1 polymer ?
#
loop_
_entity_poly.entity_id
_entity_poly.type
_entity_poly.pdbx_seq_one_letter_code
_entity_poly.pdbx_strand_id
1 'polypeptide(L)'
;MTVKEAVEKHENLISRIKTVIVPLQTRKLWNDDRFFYEVEDLMTSGNLCEEGISDIVANALFYLKTSQPEVEHVKKLVKAFPEALEYRNFAGLLPIEYLTIYSREESGKYGSKYISTLALEGIKHNFDGENMRGGLLCESFGVNMIQRLSMFCTVHNHYFIALKDLRYHELLMRKDIVDYSLLFFSCIGMSSRLPFQYLIKWHPEALVKTSVRGVPLVHAIMKYKHREGTQSRRESFKRFLKYSLPYFKHLLFLKDNENRTALKQAFDRFGKTETMAILREVIEEEAAYPILHLVIIHQPKYYNLFLQWFPYMYHLRDENGRTATQVMLSMNRDFLQENPTCWVNQSTDQLEEKDPKTTLRPFASVAYGMLGDLDLSYQILRKHPSVIDVILEQRDNAADASNERKRNAGENLEHDKKKKK
;
A
#
# COMPACT_ATOMS: atom_id res chain seq x y z
N MET A 1 -44.52 25.54 16.47
CA MET A 1 -44.95 25.38 15.07
C MET A 1 -46.38 25.87 14.97
N THR A 2 -46.64 26.83 14.09
CA THR A 2 -48.01 27.32 13.88
C THR A 2 -48.82 26.33 13.03
N VAL A 3 -50.15 26.36 13.13
CA VAL A 3 -51.02 25.50 12.28
C VAL A 3 -50.73 25.74 10.79
N LYS A 4 -50.45 26.99 10.41
CA LYS A 4 -50.07 27.36 9.04
C LYS A 4 -48.76 26.68 8.60
N GLU A 5 -47.73 26.70 9.43
CA GLU A 5 -46.46 26.00 9.16
C GLU A 5 -46.66 24.47 9.02
N ALA A 6 -47.54 23.88 9.83
CA ALA A 6 -47.83 22.45 9.75
C ALA A 6 -48.54 22.08 8.44
N VAL A 7 -49.52 22.88 8.01
CA VAL A 7 -50.23 22.70 6.73
C VAL A 7 -49.26 22.87 5.56
N GLU A 8 -48.43 23.91 5.57
CA GLU A 8 -47.46 24.17 4.51
C GLU A 8 -46.42 23.04 4.37
N LYS A 9 -45.92 22.52 5.50
CA LYS A 9 -45.03 21.33 5.51
C LYS A 9 -45.72 20.11 4.92
N HIS A 10 -46.97 19.87 5.29
CA HIS A 10 -47.74 18.73 4.78
C HIS A 10 -48.01 18.83 3.27
N GLU A 11 -48.39 20.01 2.78
CA GLU A 11 -48.59 20.26 1.34
C GLU A 11 -47.29 20.10 0.54
N ASN A 12 -46.16 20.59 1.08
CA ASN A 12 -44.84 20.42 0.48
C ASN A 12 -44.48 18.93 0.37
N LEU A 13 -44.71 18.16 1.44
CA LEU A 13 -44.49 16.72 1.45
C LEU A 13 -45.32 16.00 0.38
N ILE A 14 -46.62 16.29 0.28
CA ILE A 14 -47.48 15.73 -0.78
C ILE A 14 -46.94 16.09 -2.16
N SER A 15 -46.49 17.33 -2.35
CA SER A 15 -45.90 17.78 -3.62
C SER A 15 -44.65 16.97 -3.98
N ARG A 16 -43.71 16.79 -3.05
CA ARG A 16 -42.51 15.95 -3.24
C ARG A 16 -42.86 14.52 -3.67
N ILE A 17 -43.82 13.88 -3.00
CA ILE A 17 -44.28 12.51 -3.31
C ILE A 17 -44.86 12.45 -4.74
N LYS A 18 -45.76 13.39 -5.09
CA LYS A 18 -46.38 13.44 -6.42
C LYS A 18 -45.38 13.72 -7.53
N THR A 19 -44.37 14.54 -7.28
CA THR A 19 -43.37 14.91 -8.29
C THR A 19 -42.30 13.84 -8.49
N VAL A 20 -41.95 13.09 -7.44
CA VAL A 20 -40.81 12.17 -7.49
C VAL A 20 -41.22 10.71 -7.44
N ILE A 21 -42.10 10.30 -6.52
CA ILE A 21 -42.43 8.88 -6.31
C ILE A 21 -43.48 8.40 -7.31
N VAL A 22 -44.55 9.16 -7.52
CA VAL A 22 -45.64 8.76 -8.43
C VAL A 22 -45.12 8.47 -9.85
N PRO A 23 -44.23 9.29 -10.47
CA PRO A 23 -43.70 8.98 -11.79
C PRO A 23 -42.84 7.70 -11.82
N LEU A 24 -42.18 7.34 -10.72
CA LEU A 24 -41.42 6.09 -10.64
C LEU A 24 -42.36 4.88 -10.71
N GLN A 25 -43.52 4.96 -10.06
CA GLN A 25 -44.56 3.93 -10.10
C GLN A 25 -45.22 3.85 -11.47
N THR A 26 -45.78 4.97 -11.96
CA THR A 26 -46.58 4.99 -13.19
C THR A 26 -45.80 4.56 -14.41
N ARG A 27 -44.49 4.87 -14.45
CA ARG A 27 -43.61 4.51 -15.57
C ARG A 27 -42.84 3.20 -15.34
N LYS A 28 -43.09 2.50 -14.23
CA LYS A 28 -42.39 1.25 -13.83
C LYS A 28 -40.87 1.41 -13.86
N LEU A 29 -40.37 2.55 -13.36
CA LEU A 29 -38.94 2.90 -13.36
C LEU A 29 -38.20 2.39 -12.12
N TRP A 30 -38.93 1.77 -11.20
CA TRP A 30 -38.43 1.17 -9.98
C TRP A 30 -39.22 -0.13 -9.75
N ASN A 31 -38.53 -1.25 -9.59
CA ASN A 31 -39.17 -2.55 -9.43
C ASN A 31 -39.27 -2.94 -7.94
N ASP A 32 -40.16 -2.28 -7.21
CA ASP A 32 -40.40 -2.50 -5.77
C ASP A 32 -41.86 -2.23 -5.43
N ASP A 33 -42.73 -3.21 -5.68
CA ASP A 33 -44.17 -3.07 -5.43
C ASP A 33 -44.48 -2.80 -3.96
N ARG A 34 -43.63 -3.31 -3.06
CA ARG A 34 -43.76 -3.07 -1.62
C ARG A 34 -43.54 -1.60 -1.28
N PHE A 35 -42.49 -0.98 -1.82
CA PHE A 35 -42.25 0.45 -1.65
C PHE A 35 -43.46 1.29 -2.07
N PHE A 36 -44.06 1.00 -3.23
CA PHE A 36 -45.22 1.76 -3.70
C PHE A 36 -46.48 1.52 -2.88
N TYR A 37 -46.72 0.29 -2.44
CA TYR A 37 -47.82 -0.03 -1.54
C TYR A 37 -47.70 0.71 -0.22
N GLU A 38 -46.51 0.73 0.40
CA GLU A 38 -46.27 1.45 1.66
C GLU A 38 -46.48 2.97 1.50
N VAL A 39 -46.10 3.55 0.36
CA VAL A 39 -46.38 4.98 0.07
C VAL A 39 -47.88 5.24 -0.09
N GLU A 40 -48.62 4.38 -0.79
CA GLU A 40 -50.07 4.52 -0.99
C GLU A 40 -50.85 4.37 0.31
N ASP A 41 -50.48 3.40 1.14
CA ASP A 41 -51.04 3.20 2.49
C ASP A 41 -50.80 4.42 3.39
N LEU A 42 -49.57 4.97 3.37
CA LEU A 42 -49.24 6.18 4.14
C LEU A 42 -50.06 7.40 3.67
N MET A 43 -50.27 7.55 2.36
CA MET A 43 -51.09 8.63 1.80
C MET A 43 -52.58 8.49 2.14
N THR A 44 -53.11 7.26 2.22
CA THR A 44 -54.54 7.01 2.40
C THR A 44 -54.95 6.91 3.88
N SER A 45 -54.05 6.49 4.76
CA SER A 45 -54.31 6.35 6.20
C SER A 45 -54.46 7.68 6.96
N GLY A 46 -54.16 8.82 6.33
CA GLY A 46 -54.17 10.14 6.97
C GLY A 46 -53.00 10.39 7.93
N ASN A 47 -52.07 9.45 8.05
CA ASN A 47 -50.89 9.52 8.93
C ASN A 47 -49.62 10.03 8.23
N LEU A 48 -49.76 10.77 7.12
CA LEU A 48 -48.63 11.22 6.32
C LEU A 48 -47.78 12.25 7.08
N CYS A 49 -46.56 11.84 7.44
CA CYS A 49 -45.55 12.67 8.09
C CYS A 49 -44.16 12.50 7.42
N GLU A 50 -43.25 13.45 7.66
CA GLU A 50 -41.89 13.45 7.07
C GLU A 50 -41.05 12.25 7.52
N GLU A 51 -41.21 11.81 8.77
CA GLU A 51 -40.51 10.66 9.32
C GLU A 51 -40.98 9.37 8.63
N GLY A 52 -42.29 9.15 8.56
CA GLY A 52 -42.87 7.96 7.94
C GLY A 52 -42.51 7.80 6.47
N ILE A 53 -42.49 8.88 5.67
CA ILE A 53 -42.05 8.78 4.28
C ILE A 53 -40.54 8.53 4.17
N SER A 54 -39.74 9.10 5.08
CA SER A 54 -38.29 8.96 5.08
C SER A 54 -37.89 7.53 5.39
N ASP A 55 -38.61 6.87 6.30
CA ASP A 55 -38.45 5.46 6.62
C ASP A 55 -38.75 4.57 5.42
N ILE A 56 -39.85 4.83 4.71
CA ILE A 56 -40.23 4.09 3.50
C ILE A 56 -39.19 4.28 2.38
N VAL A 57 -38.71 5.52 2.18
CA VAL A 57 -37.65 5.81 1.20
C VAL A 57 -36.34 5.13 1.60
N ALA A 58 -35.95 5.18 2.87
CA ALA A 58 -34.76 4.52 3.35
C ALA A 58 -34.82 3.00 3.13
N ASN A 59 -35.98 2.40 3.40
CA ASN A 59 -36.25 0.99 3.08
C ASN A 59 -36.02 0.70 1.60
N ALA A 60 -36.56 1.51 0.69
CA ALA A 60 -36.31 1.36 -0.74
C ALA A 60 -34.82 1.50 -1.10
N LEU A 61 -34.07 2.39 -0.43
CA LEU A 61 -32.63 2.56 -0.62
C LEU A 61 -31.84 1.30 -0.17
N PHE A 62 -32.26 0.61 0.89
CA PHE A 62 -31.65 -0.69 1.25
C PHE A 62 -31.85 -1.76 0.18
N TYR A 63 -32.94 -1.69 -0.59
CA TYR A 63 -33.29 -2.68 -1.62
C TYR A 63 -32.85 -2.32 -3.04
N LEU A 64 -32.02 -1.29 -3.23
CA LEU A 64 -31.48 -0.88 -4.55
C LEU A 64 -30.83 -2.00 -5.37
N LYS A 65 -30.27 -3.00 -4.70
CA LYS A 65 -29.71 -4.21 -5.34
C LYS A 65 -30.77 -5.05 -6.05
N THR A 66 -31.96 -5.12 -5.48
CA THR A 66 -33.09 -5.92 -5.96
C THR A 66 -33.93 -5.13 -6.94
N SER A 67 -34.24 -3.87 -6.62
CA SER A 67 -35.11 -3.02 -7.44
C SER A 67 -34.43 -2.43 -8.68
N GLN A 68 -33.10 -2.31 -8.65
CA GLN A 68 -32.23 -1.88 -9.74
C GLN A 68 -32.70 -0.63 -10.54
N PRO A 69 -33.18 0.44 -9.90
CA PRO A 69 -33.57 1.65 -10.62
C PRO A 69 -32.40 2.28 -11.40
N GLU A 70 -32.72 3.16 -12.35
CA GLU A 70 -31.70 4.01 -12.95
C GLU A 70 -31.09 4.96 -11.92
N VAL A 71 -29.80 5.25 -12.04
CA VAL A 71 -29.05 6.08 -11.07
C VAL A 71 -29.68 7.47 -10.92
N GLU A 72 -30.17 8.06 -12.01
CA GLU A 72 -30.85 9.35 -11.99
C GLU A 72 -32.17 9.34 -11.20
N HIS A 73 -32.85 8.19 -11.09
CA HIS A 73 -34.05 8.06 -10.26
C HIS A 73 -33.71 8.01 -8.79
N VAL A 74 -32.67 7.27 -8.41
CA VAL A 74 -32.15 7.26 -7.03
C VAL A 74 -31.72 8.66 -6.62
N LYS A 75 -31.00 9.36 -7.50
CA LYS A 75 -30.56 10.75 -7.27
C LYS A 75 -31.74 11.69 -7.00
N LYS A 76 -32.80 11.62 -7.83
CA LYS A 76 -34.02 12.43 -7.64
C LYS A 76 -34.71 12.08 -6.32
N LEU A 77 -34.78 10.80 -5.98
CA LEU A 77 -35.39 10.32 -4.75
C LEU A 77 -34.64 10.84 -3.51
N VAL A 78 -33.31 10.69 -3.47
CA VAL A 78 -32.47 11.17 -2.37
C VAL A 78 -32.50 12.69 -2.26
N LYS A 79 -32.42 13.42 -3.38
CA LYS A 79 -32.56 14.88 -3.37
C LYS A 79 -33.90 15.32 -2.78
N ALA A 80 -34.95 14.54 -3.04
CA ALA A 80 -36.28 14.82 -2.55
C ALA A 80 -36.51 14.34 -1.12
N PHE A 81 -35.71 13.44 -0.56
CA PHE A 81 -35.84 12.89 0.79
C PHE A 81 -34.45 12.59 1.37
N PRO A 82 -33.63 13.62 1.63
CA PRO A 82 -32.24 13.43 2.05
C PRO A 82 -32.11 12.76 3.44
N GLU A 83 -33.11 12.92 4.29
CA GLU A 83 -33.17 12.34 5.65
C GLU A 83 -33.12 10.81 5.61
N ALA A 84 -33.59 10.20 4.51
CA ALA A 84 -33.54 8.76 4.29
C ALA A 84 -32.11 8.20 4.26
N LEU A 85 -31.08 9.04 4.00
CA LEU A 85 -29.67 8.61 4.05
C LEU A 85 -29.18 8.36 5.49
N GLU A 86 -29.77 9.04 6.47
CA GLU A 86 -29.42 8.95 7.90
C GLU A 86 -30.08 7.76 8.58
N TYR A 87 -31.15 7.23 7.98
CA TYR A 87 -31.91 6.15 8.55
C TYR A 87 -31.06 4.88 8.70
N ARG A 88 -31.05 4.33 9.91
CA ARG A 88 -30.38 3.07 10.22
C ARG A 88 -31.40 1.95 10.27
N ASN A 89 -31.14 0.87 9.55
CA ASN A 89 -31.98 -0.32 9.65
C ASN A 89 -31.82 -1.01 11.03
N PHE A 90 -32.54 -2.12 11.22
CA PHE A 90 -32.49 -2.91 12.46
C PHE A 90 -31.09 -3.45 12.82
N ALA A 91 -30.15 -3.50 11.87
CA ALA A 91 -28.75 -3.88 12.10
C ALA A 91 -27.84 -2.67 12.37
N GLY A 92 -28.39 -1.47 12.46
CA GLY A 92 -27.66 -0.22 12.66
C GLY A 92 -26.96 0.32 11.41
N LEU A 93 -27.31 -0.19 10.22
CA LEU A 93 -26.61 0.13 8.97
C LEU A 93 -27.31 1.24 8.20
N LEU A 94 -26.50 2.13 7.62
CA LEU A 94 -26.94 3.15 6.67
C LEU A 94 -27.21 2.54 5.28
N PRO A 95 -28.02 3.19 4.43
CA PRO A 95 -28.31 2.68 3.08
C PRO A 95 -27.04 2.40 2.27
N ILE A 96 -26.07 3.32 2.31
CA ILE A 96 -24.79 3.17 1.60
C ILE A 96 -23.96 1.97 2.11
N GLU A 97 -23.98 1.68 3.41
CA GLU A 97 -23.25 0.56 4.01
C GLU A 97 -23.87 -0.78 3.65
N TYR A 98 -25.21 -0.84 3.64
CA TYR A 98 -25.98 -2.03 3.28
C TYR A 98 -25.70 -2.51 1.85
N LEU A 99 -25.27 -1.59 0.96
CA LEU A 99 -24.83 -1.93 -0.39
C LEU A 99 -23.63 -2.88 -0.42
N THR A 100 -22.89 -3.10 0.68
CA THR A 100 -21.76 -4.05 0.72
C THR A 100 -21.97 -5.30 1.57
N ILE A 101 -22.85 -5.27 2.58
CA ILE A 101 -22.88 -6.31 3.63
C ILE A 101 -23.57 -7.62 3.22
N TYR A 102 -24.53 -7.57 2.29
CA TYR A 102 -25.33 -8.75 1.90
C TYR A 102 -25.20 -9.16 0.42
N SER A 103 -24.12 -8.77 -0.26
CA SER A 103 -23.90 -9.29 -1.61
C SER A 103 -23.38 -10.73 -1.56
N ARG A 104 -24.30 -11.70 -1.72
CA ARG A 104 -23.94 -12.96 -2.41
C ARG A 104 -23.59 -12.63 -3.85
N GLU A 105 -22.93 -13.57 -4.53
CA GLU A 105 -22.10 -13.30 -5.70
C GLU A 105 -22.76 -12.53 -6.87
N GLU A 106 -24.07 -12.64 -7.05
CA GLU A 106 -24.75 -11.97 -8.18
C GLU A 106 -25.33 -10.60 -7.81
N SER A 107 -25.73 -10.38 -6.55
CA SER A 107 -26.42 -9.16 -6.13
C SER A 107 -25.49 -7.98 -5.82
N GLY A 108 -24.19 -8.24 -5.62
CA GLY A 108 -23.17 -7.20 -5.42
C GLY A 108 -22.97 -6.29 -6.62
N LYS A 109 -23.24 -6.80 -7.83
CA LYS A 109 -23.12 -6.05 -9.09
C LYS A 109 -23.98 -4.79 -9.07
N TYR A 110 -25.22 -4.96 -8.66
CA TYR A 110 -26.23 -3.93 -8.82
C TYR A 110 -26.14 -2.84 -7.76
N GLY A 111 -25.69 -3.17 -6.54
CA GLY A 111 -25.54 -2.17 -5.48
C GLY A 111 -24.39 -1.20 -5.69
N SER A 112 -23.27 -1.69 -6.26
CA SER A 112 -22.03 -0.91 -6.34
C SER A 112 -22.13 0.41 -7.11
N LYS A 113 -22.94 0.45 -8.19
CA LYS A 113 -23.13 1.63 -9.05
C LYS A 113 -23.78 2.81 -8.33
N TYR A 114 -24.46 2.58 -7.21
CA TYR A 114 -25.13 3.65 -6.45
C TYR A 114 -24.23 4.29 -5.40
N ILE A 115 -23.11 3.66 -5.02
CA ILE A 115 -22.28 4.11 -3.87
C ILE A 115 -21.81 5.55 -4.05
N SER A 116 -21.17 5.86 -5.18
CA SER A 116 -20.70 7.21 -5.48
C SER A 116 -21.85 8.22 -5.54
N THR A 117 -23.00 7.81 -6.08
CA THR A 117 -24.19 8.68 -6.18
C THR A 117 -24.75 9.01 -4.80
N LEU A 118 -24.95 8.01 -3.93
CA LEU A 118 -25.44 8.23 -2.57
C LEU A 118 -24.48 9.08 -1.76
N ALA A 119 -23.17 8.86 -1.89
CA ALA A 119 -22.16 9.69 -1.22
C ALA A 119 -22.21 11.15 -1.72
N LEU A 120 -22.26 11.37 -3.03
CA LEU A 120 -22.31 12.73 -3.61
C LEU A 120 -23.58 13.49 -3.21
N GLU A 121 -24.75 12.83 -3.19
CA GLU A 121 -25.97 13.47 -2.71
C GLU A 121 -25.90 13.69 -1.20
N GLY A 122 -25.38 12.75 -0.41
CA GLY A 122 -25.18 12.92 1.02
C GLY A 122 -24.34 14.15 1.38
N ILE A 123 -23.26 14.42 0.62
CA ILE A 123 -22.43 15.62 0.81
C ILE A 123 -23.22 16.91 0.65
N LYS A 124 -24.11 16.99 -0.35
CA LYS A 124 -24.93 18.20 -0.59
C LYS A 124 -25.87 18.49 0.56
N HIS A 125 -26.24 17.45 1.30
CA HIS A 125 -27.16 17.54 2.44
C HIS A 125 -26.44 17.49 3.79
N ASN A 126 -25.11 17.68 3.82
CA ASN A 126 -24.29 17.70 5.05
C ASN A 126 -24.37 16.40 5.88
N PHE A 127 -24.61 15.26 5.20
CA PHE A 127 -24.67 13.95 5.83
C PHE A 127 -23.27 13.52 6.31
N ASP A 128 -23.18 13.07 7.57
CA ASP A 128 -21.94 12.69 8.31
C ASP A 128 -21.11 13.87 8.86
N GLY A 129 -21.68 15.09 8.92
CA GLY A 129 -21.07 16.25 9.58
C GLY A 129 -19.78 16.76 8.91
N GLU A 130 -18.90 17.39 9.69
CA GLU A 130 -17.74 18.19 9.22
C GLU A 130 -16.75 17.46 8.29
N ASN A 131 -16.78 16.12 8.23
CA ASN A 131 -15.91 15.34 7.34
C ASN A 131 -16.51 15.06 5.95
N MET A 132 -17.80 15.41 5.72
CA MET A 132 -18.44 15.61 4.41
C MET A 132 -18.13 14.58 3.34
N ARG A 133 -18.31 13.28 3.63
CA ARG A 133 -18.21 12.23 2.61
C ARG A 133 -19.47 11.39 2.42
N GLY A 134 -20.62 11.95 2.79
CA GLY A 134 -21.93 11.34 2.56
C GLY A 134 -22.03 9.93 3.14
N GLY A 135 -21.53 9.74 4.37
CA GLY A 135 -21.57 8.47 5.09
C GLY A 135 -20.54 7.43 4.66
N LEU A 136 -19.60 7.75 3.76
CA LEU A 136 -18.52 6.81 3.39
C LEU A 136 -17.58 6.48 4.55
N LEU A 137 -17.45 7.40 5.51
CA LEU A 137 -16.54 7.27 6.65
C LEU A 137 -17.24 6.84 7.93
N CYS A 138 -18.58 6.80 7.94
CA CYS A 138 -19.36 6.17 8.99
C CYS A 138 -18.86 4.74 9.24
N GLU A 139 -18.58 4.43 10.49
CA GLU A 139 -18.15 3.10 10.89
C GLU A 139 -19.35 2.24 11.29
N SER A 140 -19.42 1.06 10.71
CA SER A 140 -20.31 -0.03 11.14
C SER A 140 -19.47 -1.26 11.42
N PHE A 141 -19.68 -1.90 12.57
CA PHE A 141 -18.90 -3.08 12.98
C PHE A 141 -17.37 -2.84 12.95
N GLY A 142 -16.93 -1.60 13.25
CA GLY A 142 -15.51 -1.20 13.29
C GLY A 142 -14.83 -1.09 11.93
N VAL A 143 -15.60 -1.00 10.84
CA VAL A 143 -15.08 -0.71 9.49
C VAL A 143 -16.00 0.26 8.77
N ASN A 144 -15.41 1.17 7.99
CA ASN A 144 -16.14 2.11 7.15
C ASN A 144 -16.31 1.60 5.71
N MET A 145 -17.03 2.37 4.89
CA MET A 145 -17.39 1.95 3.54
C MET A 145 -16.18 1.79 2.61
N ILE A 146 -15.18 2.69 2.70
CA ILE A 146 -13.98 2.60 1.85
C ILE A 146 -13.08 1.41 2.24
N GLN A 147 -13.03 1.04 3.52
CA GLN A 147 -12.40 -0.20 3.99
C GLN A 147 -13.14 -1.44 3.49
N ARG A 148 -14.47 -1.44 3.57
CA ARG A 148 -15.33 -2.52 3.03
C ARG A 148 -15.11 -2.72 1.55
N LEU A 149 -15.12 -1.63 0.77
CA LEU A 149 -14.82 -1.69 -0.66
C LEU A 149 -13.45 -2.30 -0.91
N SER A 150 -12.42 -1.82 -0.22
CA SER A 150 -11.06 -2.34 -0.35
C SER A 150 -10.98 -3.85 -0.05
N MET A 151 -11.75 -4.33 0.94
CA MET A 151 -11.78 -5.74 1.36
C MET A 151 -12.61 -6.63 0.43
N PHE A 152 -13.79 -6.18 -0.03
CA PHE A 152 -14.77 -7.01 -0.75
C PHE A 152 -14.67 -6.96 -2.28
N CYS A 153 -13.78 -6.15 -2.84
CA CYS A 153 -13.41 -6.17 -4.26
C CYS A 153 -12.97 -7.54 -4.80
N THR A 154 -12.85 -8.54 -3.92
CA THR A 154 -12.35 -9.87 -4.22
C THR A 154 -13.32 -10.77 -4.95
N VAL A 155 -14.62 -10.58 -4.72
CA VAL A 155 -15.65 -11.42 -5.33
C VAL A 155 -16.20 -10.75 -6.60
N HIS A 156 -16.00 -9.42 -6.72
CA HIS A 156 -16.82 -8.55 -7.54
C HIS A 156 -16.02 -7.39 -8.11
N ASN A 157 -15.71 -7.43 -9.40
CA ASN A 157 -15.08 -6.32 -10.13
C ASN A 157 -15.83 -4.99 -9.93
N HIS A 158 -17.13 -5.06 -9.66
CA HIS A 158 -18.03 -3.93 -9.40
C HIS A 158 -17.61 -3.06 -8.21
N TYR A 159 -17.13 -3.64 -7.10
CA TYR A 159 -16.63 -2.83 -5.98
C TYR A 159 -15.30 -2.15 -6.29
N PHE A 160 -14.48 -2.75 -7.16
CA PHE A 160 -13.25 -2.12 -7.64
C PHE A 160 -13.56 -0.96 -8.59
N ILE A 161 -14.62 -1.07 -9.40
CA ILE A 161 -15.16 0.04 -10.19
C ILE A 161 -15.64 1.14 -9.26
N ALA A 162 -16.45 0.83 -8.24
CA ALA A 162 -16.89 1.83 -7.26
C ALA A 162 -15.70 2.52 -6.57
N LEU A 163 -14.64 1.79 -6.20
CA LEU A 163 -13.42 2.39 -5.61
C LEU A 163 -12.73 3.37 -6.58
N LYS A 164 -12.70 3.07 -7.89
CA LYS A 164 -12.19 3.98 -8.91
C LYS A 164 -13.09 5.19 -9.11
N ASP A 165 -14.41 4.99 -9.10
CA ASP A 165 -15.38 6.06 -9.23
C ASP A 165 -15.31 7.03 -8.04
N LEU A 166 -15.13 6.51 -6.81
CA LEU A 166 -14.89 7.32 -5.62
C LEU A 166 -13.63 8.17 -5.78
N ARG A 167 -12.54 7.62 -6.33
CA ARG A 167 -11.35 8.43 -6.63
C ARG A 167 -11.62 9.47 -7.72
N TYR A 168 -12.33 9.11 -8.78
CA TYR A 168 -12.65 10.01 -9.88
C TYR A 168 -13.45 11.23 -9.40
N HIS A 169 -14.36 11.01 -8.45
CA HIS A 169 -15.13 12.08 -7.80
C HIS A 169 -14.45 12.70 -6.57
N GLU A 170 -13.15 12.45 -6.36
CA GLU A 170 -12.37 12.99 -5.22
C GLU A 170 -12.92 12.63 -3.83
N LEU A 171 -13.77 11.60 -3.74
CA LEU A 171 -14.33 11.06 -2.49
C LEU A 171 -13.37 10.10 -1.80
N LEU A 172 -12.48 9.48 -2.58
CA LEU A 172 -11.34 8.72 -2.08
C LEU A 172 -10.07 9.53 -2.37
N MET A 173 -9.29 9.80 -1.32
CA MET A 173 -8.09 10.61 -1.33
C MET A 173 -6.87 9.76 -0.98
N ARG A 174 -5.69 10.25 -1.38
CA ARG A 174 -4.42 9.56 -1.12
C ARG A 174 -4.17 9.32 0.37
N LYS A 175 -4.54 10.28 1.23
CA LYS A 175 -4.36 10.17 2.69
C LYS A 175 -5.15 9.02 3.30
N ASP A 176 -6.33 8.73 2.75
CA ASP A 176 -7.23 7.69 3.26
C ASP A 176 -6.59 6.30 3.18
N ILE A 177 -5.70 6.08 2.21
CA ILE A 177 -4.96 4.82 2.05
C ILE A 177 -4.20 4.48 3.33
N VAL A 178 -3.61 5.50 3.96
CA VAL A 178 -2.87 5.40 5.23
C VAL A 178 -3.83 5.46 6.40
N ASP A 179 -4.65 6.51 6.48
CA ASP A 179 -5.52 6.81 7.64
C ASP A 179 -6.47 5.65 7.95
N TYR A 180 -7.01 5.01 6.91
CA TYR A 180 -7.95 3.90 7.05
C TYR A 180 -7.33 2.54 6.72
N SER A 181 -6.00 2.47 6.59
CA SER A 181 -5.26 1.22 6.34
C SER A 181 -5.80 0.42 5.15
N LEU A 182 -6.14 1.08 4.04
CA LEU A 182 -6.80 0.43 2.90
C LEU A 182 -5.95 -0.68 2.26
N LEU A 183 -4.62 -0.55 2.33
CA LEU A 183 -3.70 -1.61 1.90
C LEU A 183 -3.83 -2.88 2.74
N PHE A 184 -4.10 -2.76 4.04
CA PHE A 184 -4.34 -3.92 4.90
C PHE A 184 -5.62 -4.64 4.47
N PHE A 185 -6.73 -3.92 4.36
CA PHE A 185 -8.04 -4.48 3.99
C PHE A 185 -8.03 -5.12 2.60
N SER A 186 -7.37 -4.49 1.63
CA SER A 186 -7.23 -5.06 0.28
C SER A 186 -6.29 -6.25 0.18
N CYS A 187 -5.40 -6.45 1.16
CA CYS A 187 -4.49 -7.60 1.20
C CYS A 187 -5.11 -8.84 1.86
N ILE A 188 -5.90 -8.64 2.92
CA ILE A 188 -6.54 -9.75 3.66
C ILE A 188 -7.78 -10.33 2.97
N GLY A 189 -8.34 -9.62 1.98
CA GLY A 189 -9.45 -10.12 1.16
C GLY A 189 -9.05 -11.37 0.37
N MET A 190 -9.95 -12.36 0.27
CA MET A 190 -9.57 -13.73 -0.12
C MET A 190 -9.18 -13.90 -1.61
N SER A 191 -9.66 -13.07 -2.54
CA SER A 191 -9.73 -13.50 -3.96
C SER A 191 -9.26 -12.52 -5.06
N SER A 192 -9.17 -11.19 -4.84
CA SER A 192 -8.70 -10.25 -5.89
C SER A 192 -7.45 -9.49 -5.47
N ARG A 193 -6.53 -9.37 -6.43
CA ARG A 193 -5.26 -8.65 -6.30
C ARG A 193 -5.36 -7.21 -6.80
N LEU A 194 -6.46 -6.85 -7.47
CA LEU A 194 -6.59 -5.59 -8.20
C LEU A 194 -6.61 -4.34 -7.30
N PRO A 195 -7.35 -4.30 -6.17
CA PRO A 195 -7.39 -3.11 -5.32
C PRO A 195 -6.05 -2.85 -4.66
N PHE A 196 -5.39 -3.88 -4.15
CA PHE A 196 -4.07 -3.74 -3.52
C PHE A 196 -3.05 -3.17 -4.50
N GLN A 197 -2.96 -3.74 -5.71
CA GLN A 197 -2.08 -3.23 -6.77
C GLN A 197 -2.42 -1.78 -7.16
N TYR A 198 -3.70 -1.48 -7.30
CA TYR A 198 -4.18 -0.16 -7.66
C TYR A 198 -3.81 0.89 -6.61
N LEU A 199 -4.05 0.59 -5.33
CA LEU A 199 -3.76 1.48 -4.21
C LEU A 199 -2.25 1.69 -4.02
N ILE A 200 -1.42 0.64 -4.13
CA ILE A 200 0.03 0.78 -4.06
C ILE A 200 0.58 1.60 -5.22
N LYS A 201 0.12 1.32 -6.45
CA LYS A 201 0.55 2.12 -7.62
C LYS A 201 0.20 3.60 -7.43
N TRP A 202 -0.92 3.88 -6.76
CA TRP A 202 -1.34 5.25 -6.48
C TRP A 202 -0.59 5.91 -5.32
N HIS A 203 -0.27 5.17 -4.26
CA HIS A 203 0.47 5.66 -3.10
C HIS A 203 1.43 4.61 -2.53
N PRO A 204 2.62 4.45 -3.13
CA PRO A 204 3.54 3.37 -2.74
C PRO A 204 4.07 3.59 -1.32
N GLU A 205 4.33 4.82 -0.90
CA GLU A 205 4.81 5.16 0.45
C GLU A 205 3.87 4.69 1.58
N ALA A 206 2.58 4.44 1.28
CA ALA A 206 1.67 3.87 2.24
C ALA A 206 2.13 2.50 2.76
N LEU A 207 2.97 1.77 2.02
CA LEU A 207 3.54 0.50 2.45
C LEU A 207 4.36 0.60 3.74
N VAL A 208 5.03 1.73 3.96
CA VAL A 208 5.86 1.97 5.15
C VAL A 208 5.22 2.93 6.14
N LYS A 209 4.30 3.80 5.69
CA LYS A 209 3.58 4.76 6.54
C LYS A 209 2.35 4.16 7.22
N THR A 210 1.70 3.17 6.61
CA THR A 210 0.50 2.55 7.17
C THR A 210 0.84 1.74 8.41
N SER A 211 0.19 2.06 9.52
CA SER A 211 0.22 1.27 10.73
C SER A 211 -1.18 0.76 11.07
N VAL A 212 -1.29 -0.51 11.44
CA VAL A 212 -2.56 -1.11 11.85
C VAL A 212 -2.43 -1.42 13.33
N ARG A 213 -3.21 -0.73 14.18
CA ARG A 213 -3.08 -0.85 15.65
C ARG A 213 -1.64 -0.60 16.13
N GLY A 214 -1.00 0.41 15.53
CA GLY A 214 0.36 0.83 15.89
C GLY A 214 1.48 -0.10 15.43
N VAL A 215 1.22 -1.13 14.63
CA VAL A 215 2.29 -1.97 14.03
C VAL A 215 2.40 -1.74 12.52
N PRO A 216 3.60 -1.80 11.92
CA PRO A 216 3.75 -1.61 10.48
C PRO A 216 2.96 -2.66 9.69
N LEU A 217 2.49 -2.28 8.51
CA LEU A 217 1.59 -3.07 7.67
C LEU A 217 2.03 -4.53 7.45
N VAL A 218 3.32 -4.76 7.14
CA VAL A 218 3.86 -6.11 6.92
C VAL A 218 3.70 -7.02 8.15
N HIS A 219 3.88 -6.47 9.35
CA HIS A 219 3.68 -7.20 10.60
C HIS A 219 2.19 -7.46 10.87
N ALA A 220 1.33 -6.49 10.57
CA ALA A 220 -0.11 -6.63 10.71
C ALA A 220 -0.66 -7.79 9.87
N ILE A 221 -0.20 -7.91 8.62
CA ILE A 221 -0.62 -8.97 7.69
C ILE A 221 -0.27 -10.36 8.23
N MET A 222 0.92 -10.54 8.82
CA MET A 222 1.31 -11.82 9.43
C MET A 222 0.58 -12.13 10.75
N LYS A 223 0.23 -11.09 11.51
CA LYS A 223 -0.48 -11.23 12.80
C LYS A 223 -1.98 -11.48 12.62
N TYR A 224 -2.58 -11.03 11.52
CA TYR A 224 -4.02 -11.11 11.31
C TYR A 224 -4.52 -12.57 11.35
N LYS A 225 -5.53 -12.81 12.19
CA LYS A 225 -6.14 -14.14 12.34
C LYS A 225 -7.22 -14.32 11.28
N HIS A 226 -6.88 -14.95 10.16
CA HIS A 226 -7.87 -15.40 9.19
C HIS A 226 -8.75 -16.51 9.81
N ARG A 227 -10.06 -16.47 9.55
CA ARG A 227 -10.99 -17.55 9.91
C ARG A 227 -10.58 -18.90 9.30
N GLU A 228 -9.94 -18.86 8.14
CA GLU A 228 -9.49 -20.00 7.33
C GLU A 228 -8.12 -20.57 7.77
N GLY A 229 -7.58 -20.12 8.91
CA GLY A 229 -6.37 -20.69 9.49
C GLY A 229 -5.05 -20.15 8.91
N THR A 230 -4.01 -20.97 8.97
CA THR A 230 -2.63 -20.57 8.66
C THR A 230 -2.35 -20.44 7.16
N GLN A 231 -3.06 -21.20 6.31
CA GLN A 231 -2.87 -21.14 4.86
C GLN A 231 -3.23 -19.77 4.27
N SER A 232 -4.40 -19.25 4.65
CA SER A 232 -4.89 -17.93 4.19
C SER A 232 -3.93 -16.80 4.60
N ARG A 233 -3.35 -16.89 5.82
CA ARG A 233 -2.27 -15.97 6.27
C ARG A 233 -1.03 -16.02 5.39
N ARG A 234 -0.57 -17.23 5.04
CA ARG A 234 0.60 -17.42 4.17
C ARG A 234 0.36 -16.79 2.79
N GLU A 235 -0.81 -17.03 2.21
CA GLU A 235 -1.17 -16.46 0.90
C GLU A 235 -1.27 -14.93 0.95
N SER A 236 -1.86 -14.34 2.00
CA SER A 236 -1.86 -12.88 2.16
C SER A 236 -0.45 -12.30 2.31
N PHE A 237 0.43 -12.94 3.07
CA PHE A 237 1.83 -12.52 3.20
C PHE A 237 2.59 -12.62 1.87
N LYS A 238 2.48 -13.76 1.17
CA LYS A 238 3.06 -13.97 -0.17
C LYS A 238 2.59 -12.89 -1.15
N ARG A 239 1.28 -12.64 -1.19
CA ARG A 239 0.66 -11.63 -2.04
C ARG A 239 1.14 -10.22 -1.71
N PHE A 240 1.20 -9.88 -0.43
CA PHE A 240 1.74 -8.62 0.05
C PHE A 240 3.14 -8.40 -0.53
N LEU A 241 4.06 -9.36 -0.31
CA LEU A 241 5.43 -9.22 -0.78
C LEU A 241 5.51 -9.12 -2.30
N LYS A 242 4.79 -9.97 -3.04
CA LYS A 242 4.78 -9.97 -4.51
C LYS A 242 4.50 -8.60 -5.11
N TYR A 243 3.53 -7.87 -4.56
CA TYR A 243 3.15 -6.58 -5.10
C TYR A 243 3.86 -5.39 -4.45
N SER A 244 4.49 -5.58 -3.29
CA SER A 244 5.08 -4.49 -2.53
C SER A 244 6.60 -4.37 -2.71
N LEU A 245 7.31 -5.50 -2.90
CA LEU A 245 8.77 -5.50 -3.07
C LEU A 245 9.29 -4.67 -4.26
N PRO A 246 8.58 -4.59 -5.42
CA PRO A 246 8.99 -3.69 -6.50
C PRO A 246 9.03 -2.22 -6.10
N TYR A 247 8.25 -1.82 -5.09
CA TYR A 247 8.18 -0.44 -4.62
C TYR A 247 9.08 -0.19 -3.40
N PHE A 248 9.20 -1.17 -2.49
CA PHE A 248 10.00 -1.04 -1.27
C PHE A 248 10.78 -2.33 -1.00
N LYS A 249 12.09 -2.29 -1.27
CA LYS A 249 12.96 -3.46 -1.12
C LYS A 249 13.24 -3.83 0.35
N HIS A 250 13.10 -2.89 1.28
CA HIS A 250 13.43 -3.12 2.69
C HIS A 250 12.28 -3.68 3.54
N LEU A 251 11.15 -4.06 2.94
CA LEU A 251 9.93 -4.46 3.69
C LEU A 251 10.16 -5.62 4.67
N LEU A 252 10.99 -6.60 4.29
CA LEU A 252 11.33 -7.75 5.14
C LEU A 252 12.15 -7.35 6.38
N PHE A 253 12.77 -6.17 6.36
CA PHE A 253 13.67 -5.70 7.40
C PHE A 253 13.07 -4.54 8.22
N LEU A 254 11.85 -4.11 7.89
CA LEU A 254 11.08 -3.24 8.75
C LEU A 254 10.88 -3.90 10.12
N LYS A 255 11.00 -3.08 11.15
CA LYS A 255 10.95 -3.50 12.54
C LYS A 255 9.59 -3.14 13.15
N ASP A 256 9.06 -4.04 13.98
CA ASP A 256 7.91 -3.74 14.82
C ASP A 256 8.33 -2.96 16.08
N ASN A 257 7.36 -2.65 16.93
CA ASN A 257 7.57 -1.94 18.19
C ASN A 257 8.42 -2.75 19.20
N GLU A 258 8.63 -4.06 18.95
CA GLU A 258 9.51 -4.94 19.72
C GLU A 258 10.89 -5.08 19.06
N ASN A 259 11.22 -4.22 18.08
CA ASN A 259 12.48 -4.23 17.33
C ASN A 259 12.74 -5.53 16.54
N ARG A 260 11.70 -6.33 16.28
CA ARG A 260 11.81 -7.56 15.47
C ARG A 260 11.55 -7.24 14.02
N THR A 261 12.39 -7.76 13.13
CA THR A 261 12.18 -7.60 11.68
C THR A 261 11.01 -8.44 11.18
N ALA A 262 10.36 -8.00 10.10
CA ALA A 262 9.30 -8.77 9.46
C ALA A 262 9.77 -10.17 9.04
N LEU A 263 11.02 -10.31 8.59
CA LEU A 263 11.65 -11.59 8.28
C LEU A 263 11.73 -12.51 9.51
N LYS A 264 12.21 -12.00 10.65
CA LYS A 264 12.28 -12.78 11.89
C LYS A 264 10.88 -13.23 12.32
N GLN A 265 9.90 -12.33 12.21
CA GLN A 265 8.52 -12.68 12.52
C GLN A 265 7.94 -13.73 11.56
N ALA A 266 8.25 -13.66 10.27
CA ALA A 266 7.85 -14.67 9.29
C ALA A 266 8.45 -16.04 9.64
N PHE A 267 9.74 -16.09 10.00
CA PHE A 267 10.39 -17.32 10.47
C PHE A 267 9.73 -17.91 11.71
N ASP A 268 9.41 -17.09 12.70
CA ASP A 268 8.76 -17.55 13.93
C ASP A 268 7.32 -18.03 13.67
N ARG A 269 6.66 -17.46 12.65
CA ARG A 269 5.25 -17.72 12.36
C ARG A 269 5.02 -18.89 11.41
N PHE A 270 5.83 -19.00 10.36
CA PHE A 270 5.66 -19.97 9.27
C PHE A 270 6.77 -21.03 9.26
N GLY A 271 7.87 -20.80 9.98
CA GLY A 271 9.08 -21.60 9.88
C GLY A 271 10.04 -21.05 8.81
N LYS A 272 11.34 -21.35 8.98
CA LYS A 272 12.39 -20.89 8.06
C LYS A 272 12.18 -21.41 6.64
N THR A 273 12.05 -22.72 6.47
CA THR A 273 11.91 -23.38 5.16
C THR A 273 10.71 -22.83 4.39
N GLU A 274 9.55 -22.73 5.04
CA GLU A 274 8.33 -22.21 4.42
C GLU A 274 8.47 -20.73 4.04
N THR A 275 9.03 -19.92 4.92
CA THR A 275 9.28 -18.50 4.62
C THR A 275 10.20 -18.37 3.41
N MET A 276 11.27 -19.16 3.34
CA MET A 276 12.20 -19.13 2.20
C MET A 276 11.54 -19.62 0.91
N ALA A 277 10.65 -20.62 0.97
CA ALA A 277 9.85 -21.05 -0.18
C ALA A 277 8.95 -19.91 -0.70
N ILE A 278 8.24 -19.20 0.19
CA ILE A 278 7.45 -18.02 -0.17
C ILE A 278 8.33 -16.95 -0.83
N LEU A 279 9.50 -16.65 -0.25
CA LEU A 279 10.42 -15.66 -0.80
C LEU A 279 10.92 -16.05 -2.19
N ARG A 280 11.22 -17.34 -2.41
CA ARG A 280 11.67 -17.85 -3.70
C ARG A 280 10.60 -17.73 -4.79
N GLU A 281 9.34 -17.93 -4.44
CA GLU A 281 8.21 -17.76 -5.36
C GLU A 281 7.90 -16.28 -5.68
N VAL A 282 8.27 -15.38 -4.77
CA VAL A 282 7.96 -13.96 -4.87
C VAL A 282 9.07 -13.16 -5.54
N ILE A 283 10.33 -13.49 -5.23
CA ILE A 283 11.48 -12.79 -5.78
C ILE A 283 11.88 -13.50 -7.08
N GLU A 284 11.39 -12.96 -8.20
CA GLU A 284 11.66 -13.48 -9.54
C GLU A 284 13.17 -13.46 -9.84
N GLU A 285 13.68 -14.49 -10.54
CA GLU A 285 15.12 -14.61 -10.83
C GLU A 285 15.64 -13.44 -11.68
N GLU A 286 14.80 -12.94 -12.59
CA GLU A 286 15.11 -11.83 -13.48
C GLU A 286 14.99 -10.46 -12.78
N ALA A 287 14.35 -10.40 -11.61
CA ALA A 287 14.25 -9.16 -10.86
C ALA A 287 15.61 -8.82 -10.24
N ALA A 288 16.14 -7.62 -10.54
CA ALA A 288 17.32 -7.04 -9.89
C ALA A 288 17.04 -6.64 -8.43
N TYR A 289 16.72 -7.64 -7.62
CA TYR A 289 16.38 -7.52 -6.22
C TYR A 289 17.57 -8.03 -5.37
N PRO A 290 18.38 -7.13 -4.78
CA PRO A 290 19.64 -7.48 -4.14
C PRO A 290 19.43 -8.07 -2.73
N ILE A 291 18.63 -9.13 -2.56
CA ILE A 291 18.25 -9.66 -1.24
C ILE A 291 19.45 -10.00 -0.36
N LEU A 292 20.53 -10.53 -0.94
CA LEU A 292 21.73 -10.89 -0.19
C LEU A 292 22.35 -9.65 0.47
N HIS A 293 22.43 -8.54 -0.26
CA HIS A 293 22.95 -7.26 0.26
C HIS A 293 22.09 -6.79 1.44
N LEU A 294 20.78 -6.87 1.29
CA LEU A 294 19.84 -6.47 2.34
C LEU A 294 19.94 -7.36 3.58
N VAL A 295 20.09 -8.67 3.40
CA VAL A 295 20.27 -9.62 4.52
C VAL A 295 21.60 -9.38 5.22
N ILE A 296 22.69 -9.15 4.48
CA ILE A 296 23.99 -8.81 5.06
C ILE A 296 23.85 -7.59 5.96
N ILE A 297 23.21 -6.51 5.47
CA ILE A 297 23.06 -5.25 6.21
C ILE A 297 22.16 -5.42 7.45
N HIS A 298 20.99 -6.05 7.29
CA HIS A 298 19.94 -5.98 8.30
C HIS A 298 19.83 -7.22 9.20
N GLN A 299 20.24 -8.40 8.73
CA GLN A 299 20.16 -9.68 9.45
C GLN A 299 21.31 -10.64 9.05
N PRO A 300 22.59 -10.26 9.27
CA PRO A 300 23.75 -10.99 8.76
C PRO A 300 23.78 -12.48 9.15
N LYS A 301 23.28 -12.84 10.34
CA LYS A 301 23.16 -14.23 10.82
C LYS A 301 22.33 -15.16 9.90
N TYR A 302 21.54 -14.61 8.98
CA TYR A 302 20.79 -15.39 8.00
C TYR A 302 21.44 -15.42 6.62
N TYR A 303 22.62 -14.83 6.43
CA TYR A 303 23.30 -14.76 5.14
C TYR A 303 23.45 -16.14 4.49
N ASN A 304 24.03 -17.12 5.18
CA ASN A 304 24.24 -18.46 4.64
C ASN A 304 22.94 -19.16 4.25
N LEU A 305 21.84 -18.93 4.99
CA LEU A 305 20.53 -19.44 4.62
C LEU A 305 20.05 -18.81 3.31
N PHE A 306 20.18 -17.50 3.15
CA PHE A 306 19.77 -16.85 1.90
C PHE A 306 20.67 -17.21 0.73
N LEU A 307 21.98 -17.37 0.93
CA LEU A 307 22.92 -17.79 -0.11
C LEU A 307 22.56 -19.18 -0.66
N GLN A 308 22.13 -20.10 0.21
CA GLN A 308 21.66 -21.43 -0.21
C GLN A 308 20.40 -21.37 -1.09
N TRP A 309 19.49 -20.45 -0.82
CA TRP A 309 18.21 -20.33 -1.54
C TRP A 309 18.28 -19.41 -2.77
N PHE A 310 19.20 -18.44 -2.77
CA PHE A 310 19.37 -17.42 -3.80
C PHE A 310 20.84 -17.30 -4.26
N PRO A 311 21.51 -18.41 -4.64
CA PRO A 311 22.94 -18.37 -4.98
C PRO A 311 23.23 -17.46 -6.19
N TYR A 312 22.31 -17.42 -7.16
CA TYR A 312 22.42 -16.60 -8.37
C TYR A 312 22.39 -15.09 -8.08
N MET A 313 21.82 -14.66 -6.95
CA MET A 313 21.78 -13.24 -6.57
C MET A 313 23.11 -12.71 -6.03
N TYR A 314 24.11 -13.57 -5.85
CA TYR A 314 25.44 -13.18 -5.35
C TYR A 314 26.13 -12.17 -6.27
N HIS A 315 25.87 -12.24 -7.57
CA HIS A 315 26.46 -11.38 -8.59
C HIS A 315 25.67 -10.09 -8.85
N LEU A 316 24.49 -9.94 -8.24
CA LEU A 316 23.74 -8.69 -8.35
C LEU A 316 24.47 -7.57 -7.63
N ARG A 317 24.14 -6.34 -8.01
CA ARG A 317 24.62 -5.13 -7.33
C ARG A 317 23.48 -4.45 -6.57
N ASP A 318 23.80 -3.80 -5.46
CA ASP A 318 22.83 -2.97 -4.74
C ASP A 318 22.53 -1.65 -5.47
N GLU A 319 21.68 -0.82 -4.88
CA GLU A 319 21.32 0.50 -5.42
C GLU A 319 22.49 1.48 -5.54
N ASN A 320 23.58 1.25 -4.81
CA ASN A 320 24.81 2.01 -4.89
C ASN A 320 25.83 1.35 -5.83
N GLY A 321 25.44 0.32 -6.59
CA GLY A 321 26.34 -0.43 -7.46
C GLY A 321 27.30 -1.35 -6.73
N ARG A 322 27.17 -1.58 -5.41
CA ARG A 322 28.08 -2.44 -4.65
C ARG A 322 27.78 -3.92 -4.88
N THR A 323 28.81 -4.75 -4.90
CA THR A 323 28.68 -6.21 -4.87
C THR A 323 28.35 -6.71 -3.47
N ALA A 324 27.85 -7.95 -3.36
CA ALA A 324 27.58 -8.56 -2.06
C ALA A 324 28.86 -8.59 -1.20
N THR A 325 30.01 -8.86 -1.81
CA THR A 325 31.30 -8.87 -1.11
C THR A 325 31.70 -7.49 -0.58
N GLN A 326 31.54 -6.43 -1.36
CA GLN A 326 31.81 -5.07 -0.88
C GLN A 326 30.91 -4.73 0.31
N VAL A 327 29.64 -5.13 0.27
CA VAL A 327 28.74 -4.94 1.43
C VAL A 327 29.21 -5.76 2.63
N MET A 328 29.58 -7.03 2.46
CA MET A 328 30.11 -7.88 3.55
C MET A 328 31.35 -7.27 4.21
N LEU A 329 32.31 -6.78 3.43
CA LEU A 329 33.54 -6.16 3.93
C LEU A 329 33.29 -4.86 4.68
N SER A 330 32.13 -4.21 4.47
CA SER A 330 31.71 -3.03 5.22
C SER A 330 31.00 -3.35 6.55
N MET A 331 30.73 -4.63 6.84
CA MET A 331 30.08 -5.08 8.08
C MET A 331 31.06 -5.22 9.25
N ASN A 332 30.61 -5.82 10.36
CA ASN A 332 31.41 -6.00 11.58
C ASN A 332 32.32 -7.26 11.54
N ARG A 333 33.18 -7.39 12.55
CA ARG A 333 34.30 -8.36 12.60
C ARG A 333 33.77 -9.76 12.70
N ASP A 334 32.82 -9.91 13.61
CA ASP A 334 32.20 -11.16 13.96
C ASP A 334 31.61 -11.81 12.71
N PHE A 335 30.93 -11.03 11.86
CA PHE A 335 30.40 -11.53 10.61
C PHE A 335 31.48 -12.04 9.64
N LEU A 336 32.59 -11.31 9.49
CA LEU A 336 33.70 -11.71 8.60
C LEU A 336 34.44 -12.94 9.12
N GLN A 337 34.56 -13.08 10.45
CA GLN A 337 35.17 -14.26 11.08
C GLN A 337 34.29 -15.50 10.93
N GLU A 338 32.96 -15.35 11.02
CA GLU A 338 32.02 -16.45 10.78
C GLU A 338 31.95 -16.88 9.30
N ASN A 339 32.36 -16.00 8.37
CA ASN A 339 32.22 -16.23 6.93
C ASN A 339 33.55 -15.97 6.18
N PRO A 340 34.65 -16.67 6.51
CA PRO A 340 35.97 -16.35 5.97
C PRO A 340 36.07 -16.53 4.44
N THR A 341 35.22 -17.38 3.87
CA THR A 341 35.16 -17.61 2.42
C THR A 341 34.82 -16.35 1.62
N CYS A 342 34.17 -15.35 2.23
CA CYS A 342 33.79 -14.12 1.52
C CYS A 342 34.98 -13.25 1.10
N TRP A 343 36.10 -13.32 1.82
CA TRP A 343 37.31 -12.53 1.53
C TRP A 343 38.50 -13.41 1.08
N VAL A 344 38.51 -14.69 1.45
CA VAL A 344 39.59 -15.62 1.06
C VAL A 344 39.63 -15.88 -0.45
N ASN A 345 38.49 -15.84 -1.13
CA ASN A 345 38.33 -16.25 -2.54
C ASN A 345 38.14 -15.07 -3.51
N GLN A 346 38.55 -13.86 -3.13
CA GLN A 346 38.42 -12.71 -4.03
C GLN A 346 39.45 -12.78 -5.17
N SER A 347 39.05 -12.43 -6.39
CA SER A 347 40.00 -12.24 -7.48
C SER A 347 40.76 -10.91 -7.33
N THR A 348 41.89 -10.78 -8.01
CA THR A 348 42.62 -9.50 -8.10
C THR A 348 41.72 -8.37 -8.60
N ASP A 349 40.92 -8.62 -9.65
CA ASP A 349 39.97 -7.64 -10.20
C ASP A 349 38.96 -7.18 -9.14
N GLN A 350 38.43 -8.10 -8.33
CA GLN A 350 37.50 -7.77 -7.24
C GLN A 350 38.17 -6.93 -6.14
N LEU A 351 39.47 -7.13 -5.89
CA LEU A 351 40.26 -6.36 -4.92
C LEU A 351 40.70 -4.99 -5.43
N GLU A 352 40.73 -4.81 -6.75
CA GLU A 352 40.97 -3.52 -7.39
C GLU A 352 39.69 -2.71 -7.53
N GLU A 353 38.54 -3.38 -7.65
CA GLU A 353 37.24 -2.76 -7.76
C GLU A 353 36.90 -1.92 -6.52
N LYS A 354 36.90 -0.59 -6.70
CA LYS A 354 36.51 0.36 -5.65
C LYS A 354 35.02 0.23 -5.35
N ASP A 355 34.67 0.26 -4.07
CA ASP A 355 33.28 0.40 -3.63
C ASP A 355 32.75 1.75 -4.15
N PRO A 356 31.71 1.78 -4.99
CA PRO A 356 31.23 3.02 -5.57
C PRO A 356 30.69 4.04 -4.55
N LYS A 357 30.29 3.59 -3.35
CA LYS A 357 29.79 4.43 -2.27
C LYS A 357 30.91 5.09 -1.48
N THR A 358 31.96 4.35 -1.16
CA THR A 358 33.05 4.83 -0.29
C THR A 358 34.30 5.24 -1.07
N THR A 359 34.40 4.85 -2.35
CA THR A 359 35.58 4.96 -3.22
C THR A 359 36.81 4.17 -2.76
N LEU A 360 36.66 3.37 -1.70
CA LEU A 360 37.72 2.56 -1.11
C LEU A 360 37.80 1.19 -1.80
N ARG A 361 39.02 0.66 -1.90
CA ARG A 361 39.24 -0.73 -2.29
C ARG A 361 38.90 -1.67 -1.12
N PRO A 362 38.53 -2.94 -1.37
CA PRO A 362 38.21 -3.94 -0.34
C PRO A 362 39.09 -3.94 0.92
N PHE A 363 40.40 -4.04 0.79
CA PHE A 363 41.33 -4.05 1.93
C PHE A 363 41.30 -2.71 2.71
N ALA A 364 41.12 -1.59 2.02
CA ALA A 364 41.00 -0.26 2.63
C ALA A 364 39.64 -0.10 3.31
N SER A 365 38.55 -0.65 2.75
CA SER A 365 37.22 -0.67 3.37
C SER A 365 37.23 -1.42 4.70
N VAL A 366 37.97 -2.54 4.78
CA VAL A 366 38.16 -3.28 6.04
C VAL A 366 38.96 -2.47 7.07
N ALA A 367 40.02 -1.78 6.62
CA ALA A 367 40.86 -0.96 7.48
C ALA A 367 40.19 0.35 7.95
N TYR A 368 39.32 0.95 7.13
CA TYR A 368 38.69 2.25 7.40
C TYR A 368 37.26 2.13 7.95
N GLY A 369 36.59 1.00 7.72
CA GLY A 369 35.21 0.79 8.13
C GLY A 369 35.02 0.77 9.65
N MET A 370 33.82 0.41 10.10
CA MET A 370 33.48 0.28 11.53
C MET A 370 34.44 -0.65 12.32
N LEU A 371 35.26 -1.40 11.61
CA LEU A 371 36.14 -2.41 12.15
C LEU A 371 37.54 -1.96 12.51
N GLY A 372 38.16 -1.09 11.71
CA GLY A 372 39.58 -0.81 11.86
C GLY A 372 40.48 -2.07 11.82
N ASP A 373 40.06 -3.16 11.15
CA ASP A 373 40.77 -4.46 11.24
C ASP A 373 41.97 -4.49 10.30
N LEU A 374 43.08 -3.93 10.79
CA LEU A 374 44.36 -3.89 10.06
C LEU A 374 44.93 -5.28 9.78
N ASP A 375 44.69 -6.26 10.66
CA ASP A 375 45.18 -7.63 10.47
C ASP A 375 44.49 -8.28 9.27
N LEU A 376 43.16 -8.15 9.18
CA LEU A 376 42.41 -8.67 8.04
C LEU A 376 42.77 -7.93 6.74
N SER A 377 42.92 -6.60 6.80
CA SER A 377 43.39 -5.80 5.67
C SER A 377 44.75 -6.30 5.16
N TYR A 378 45.70 -6.52 6.08
CA TYR A 378 47.02 -7.07 5.77
C TYR A 378 46.94 -8.49 5.20
N GLN A 379 46.08 -9.36 5.74
CA GLN A 379 45.88 -10.72 5.22
C GLN A 379 45.33 -10.71 3.79
N ILE A 380 44.38 -9.82 3.47
CA ILE A 380 43.85 -9.66 2.11
C ILE A 380 44.98 -9.23 1.17
N LEU A 381 45.76 -8.22 1.53
CA LEU A 381 46.90 -7.75 0.72
C LEU A 381 47.97 -8.83 0.53
N ARG A 382 48.29 -9.59 1.59
CA ARG A 382 49.30 -10.65 1.53
C ARG A 382 48.96 -11.76 0.53
N LYS A 383 47.68 -12.04 0.33
CA LYS A 383 47.22 -13.03 -0.65
C LYS A 383 47.28 -12.53 -2.09
N HIS A 384 47.25 -11.21 -2.29
CA HIS A 384 47.21 -10.57 -3.59
C HIS A 384 48.27 -9.46 -3.70
N PRO A 385 49.56 -9.82 -3.65
CA PRO A 385 50.65 -8.84 -3.65
C PRO A 385 50.64 -7.96 -4.90
N SER A 386 50.16 -8.46 -6.05
CA SER A 386 50.05 -7.68 -7.30
C SER A 386 49.16 -6.45 -7.17
N VAL A 387 48.19 -6.44 -6.25
CA VAL A 387 47.33 -5.28 -6.00
C VAL A 387 48.17 -4.11 -5.46
N ILE A 388 49.24 -4.40 -4.71
CA ILE A 388 50.18 -3.38 -4.20
C ILE A 388 50.92 -2.73 -5.37
N ASP A 389 51.41 -3.53 -6.32
CA ASP A 389 52.13 -3.01 -7.49
C ASP A 389 51.24 -2.06 -8.30
N VAL A 390 49.98 -2.45 -8.54
CA VAL A 390 48.99 -1.60 -9.22
C VAL A 390 48.69 -0.31 -8.43
N ILE A 391 48.69 -0.36 -7.09
CA ILE A 391 48.50 0.85 -6.27
C ILE A 391 49.71 1.79 -6.38
N LEU A 392 50.93 1.24 -6.33
CA LEU A 392 52.16 2.01 -6.46
C LEU A 392 52.24 2.66 -7.84
N GLU A 393 51.95 1.92 -8.89
CA GLU A 393 51.90 2.42 -10.26
C GLU A 393 50.86 3.55 -10.42
N GLN A 394 49.65 3.37 -9.88
CA GLN A 394 48.62 4.43 -9.89
C GLN A 394 49.05 5.68 -9.12
N ARG A 395 49.79 5.52 -8.02
CA ARG A 395 50.30 6.62 -7.21
C ARG A 395 51.36 7.42 -7.98
N ASP A 396 52.31 6.73 -8.60
CA ASP A 396 53.41 7.35 -9.31
C ASP A 396 52.88 8.06 -10.57
N ASN A 397 51.97 7.43 -11.32
CA ASN A 397 51.25 8.07 -12.43
C ASN A 397 50.47 9.33 -12.00
N ALA A 398 49.82 9.31 -10.83
CA ALA A 398 49.11 10.48 -10.30
C ALA A 398 50.07 11.61 -9.88
N ALA A 399 51.24 11.28 -9.35
CA ALA A 399 52.28 12.24 -9.00
C ALA A 399 52.85 12.92 -10.26
N ASP A 400 53.12 12.16 -11.30
CA ASP A 400 53.61 12.68 -12.59
C ASP A 400 52.60 13.62 -13.24
N ALA A 401 51.33 13.22 -13.30
CA ALA A 401 50.26 14.07 -13.81
C ALA A 401 50.09 15.37 -13.00
N SER A 402 50.27 15.32 -11.67
CA SER A 402 50.24 16.52 -10.82
C SER A 402 51.41 17.46 -11.12
N ASN A 403 52.60 16.91 -11.33
CA ASN A 403 53.80 17.68 -11.65
C ASN A 403 53.70 18.34 -13.02
N GLU A 404 53.16 17.64 -14.02
CA GLU A 404 52.92 18.18 -15.36
C GLU A 404 51.93 19.34 -15.33
N ARG A 405 50.82 19.22 -14.58
CA ARG A 405 49.87 20.33 -14.38
C ARG A 405 50.52 21.56 -13.75
N LYS A 406 51.42 21.37 -12.79
CA LYS A 406 52.17 22.48 -12.15
C LYS A 406 53.13 23.15 -13.12
N ARG A 407 53.84 22.37 -13.97
CA ARG A 407 54.73 22.90 -15.02
C ARG A 407 53.95 23.75 -16.02
N ASN A 408 52.86 23.22 -16.56
CA ASN A 408 52.02 23.93 -17.53
C ASN A 408 51.35 25.19 -16.93
N ALA A 409 50.96 25.15 -15.65
CA ALA A 409 50.45 26.33 -14.95
C ALA A 409 51.52 27.42 -14.75
N GLY A 410 52.77 27.01 -14.46
CA GLY A 410 53.91 27.92 -14.35
C GLY A 410 54.25 28.61 -15.67
N GLU A 411 54.26 27.86 -16.77
CA GLU A 411 54.53 28.38 -18.11
C GLU A 411 53.46 29.38 -18.59
N ASN A 412 52.18 29.12 -18.29
CA ASN A 412 51.09 30.06 -18.60
C ASN A 412 51.19 31.37 -17.81
N LEU A 413 51.58 31.31 -16.54
CA LEU A 413 51.82 32.51 -15.72
C LEU A 413 53.01 33.33 -16.23
N GLU A 414 54.02 32.69 -16.78
CA GLU A 414 55.17 33.37 -17.38
C GLU A 414 54.84 34.00 -18.73
N HIS A 415 54.00 33.32 -19.53
CA HIS A 415 53.49 33.85 -20.79
C HIS A 415 52.58 35.08 -20.59
N ASP A 416 51.73 35.08 -19.55
CA ASP A 416 50.88 36.24 -19.22
C ASP A 416 51.68 37.42 -18.66
N LYS A 417 52.77 37.16 -17.92
CA LYS A 417 53.71 38.22 -17.50
C LYS A 417 54.44 38.86 -18.68
N LYS A 418 54.77 38.08 -19.73
CA LYS A 418 55.39 38.60 -20.96
C LYS A 418 54.43 39.41 -21.83
N LYS A 419 53.11 39.19 -21.75
CA LYS A 419 52.09 39.99 -22.46
C LYS A 419 51.71 41.31 -21.75
N LYS A 420 52.07 41.48 -20.47
CA LYS A 420 51.80 42.68 -19.66
C LYS A 420 52.97 43.65 -19.54
N LYS A 421 54.13 43.31 -20.12
CA LYS A 421 55.23 44.25 -20.40
C LYS A 421 55.15 44.64 -21.87
#